data_AF-A0A2G9RQJ6-F1
#
_entry.id   AF-A0A2G9RQJ6-F1
#
_cell.length_a   1.000
_cell.length_b   1.000
_cell.length_c   1.000
_cell.angle_alpha   90.00
_cell.angle_beta   90.00
_cell.angle_gamma   90.00
#
_symmetry.space_group_name_H-M   'P 1'
#
loop_
_entity.id
_entity.type
_entity.pdbx_description
1 polymer ?
#
loop_
_entity_poly.entity_id
_entity_poly.type
_entity_poly.pdbx_seq_one_letter_code
_entity_poly.pdbx_strand_id
1 'polypeptide(L)'
;MKDPKFLWCTHCSFGFIYERDQLDVKCPQCKCSFCRNCKRLWEEQHRNLSCEDFQNWKRENDAEYQAQGLAVYLQENGITCPHCKFSYALARGGCMHFICSQCRHQFCSGCYNTFHPKNVVLFPVLTL
;
A
#
# COMPACT_ATOMS: atom_id res chain seq x y z
N MET A 1 -39.62 9.40 -19.23
CA MET A 1 -38.80 10.61 -19.48
C MET A 1 -37.41 10.30 -18.94
N LYS A 2 -36.35 10.29 -19.76
CA LYS A 2 -34.97 10.19 -19.24
C LYS A 2 -34.54 11.60 -18.87
N ASP A 3 -34.34 11.87 -17.60
CA ASP A 3 -33.87 13.18 -17.14
C ASP A 3 -32.53 13.53 -17.81
N PRO A 4 -32.39 14.77 -18.33
CA PRO A 4 -31.24 15.17 -19.13
C PRO A 4 -29.96 15.17 -18.27
N LYS A 5 -29.07 14.21 -18.55
CA LYS A 5 -27.65 14.14 -18.11
C LYS A 5 -27.37 14.75 -16.72
N PHE A 6 -28.16 14.41 -15.70
CA PHE A 6 -27.95 14.88 -14.33
C PHE A 6 -26.69 14.24 -13.73
N LEU A 7 -25.84 15.05 -13.10
CA LEU A 7 -24.58 14.64 -12.50
C LEU A 7 -24.49 15.10 -11.05
N TRP A 8 -23.95 14.22 -10.20
CA TRP A 8 -23.52 14.56 -8.85
C TRP A 8 -22.02 14.86 -8.84
N CYS A 9 -21.64 15.96 -8.21
CA CYS A 9 -20.24 16.27 -7.95
C CYS A 9 -19.67 15.27 -6.93
N THR A 10 -18.51 14.70 -7.25
CA THR A 10 -17.81 13.72 -6.39
C THR A 10 -17.08 14.34 -5.20
N HIS A 11 -16.97 15.67 -5.15
CA HIS A 11 -16.28 16.39 -4.08
C HIS A 11 -17.23 17.04 -3.06
N CYS A 12 -18.34 17.62 -3.52
CA CYS A 12 -19.25 18.40 -2.65
C CYS A 12 -20.71 17.93 -2.69
N SER A 13 -20.98 16.81 -3.39
CA SER A 13 -22.32 16.23 -3.52
C SER A 13 -23.37 17.18 -4.11
N PHE A 14 -22.95 18.26 -4.79
CA PHE A 14 -23.86 19.15 -5.51
C PHE A 14 -24.34 18.49 -6.80
N GLY A 15 -25.65 18.46 -7.01
CA GLY A 15 -26.29 17.92 -8.21
C GLY A 15 -26.56 19.00 -9.25
N PHE A 16 -26.27 18.73 -10.51
CA PHE A 16 -26.47 19.68 -11.62
C PHE A 16 -26.64 18.96 -12.96
N ILE A 17 -27.26 19.65 -13.92
CA ILE A 17 -27.42 19.17 -15.30
C ILE A 17 -26.14 19.50 -16.09
N TYR A 18 -25.63 18.54 -16.86
CA TYR A 18 -24.45 18.75 -17.71
C TYR A 18 -24.70 18.24 -19.13
N GLU A 19 -24.88 19.17 -20.07
CA GLU A 19 -25.31 18.85 -21.43
C GLU A 19 -24.15 18.54 -22.40
N ARG A 20 -22.94 19.01 -22.07
CA ARG A 20 -21.74 18.82 -22.89
C ARG A 20 -21.28 17.36 -22.93
N ASP A 21 -20.56 17.00 -23.98
CA ASP A 21 -19.99 15.65 -24.17
C ASP A 21 -18.51 15.54 -23.80
N GLN A 22 -17.93 16.63 -23.29
CA GLN A 22 -16.60 16.62 -22.68
C GLN A 22 -16.56 15.69 -21.46
N LEU A 23 -15.42 15.01 -21.29
CA LEU A 23 -15.17 14.17 -20.12
C LEU A 23 -14.85 15.01 -18.88
N ASP A 24 -14.26 16.20 -19.02
CA ASP A 24 -13.90 17.09 -17.93
C ASP A 24 -15.10 17.93 -17.47
N VAL A 25 -15.79 17.42 -16.44
CA VAL A 25 -16.93 18.09 -15.84
C VAL A 25 -16.46 19.02 -14.73
N LYS A 26 -16.67 20.33 -14.89
CA LYS A 26 -16.41 21.32 -13.84
C LYS A 26 -17.66 21.55 -13.00
N CYS A 27 -17.58 21.27 -11.70
CA CYS A 27 -18.69 21.51 -10.77
C CYS A 27 -18.99 23.03 -10.67
N PRO A 28 -20.26 23.46 -10.81
CA PRO A 28 -20.61 24.88 -10.67
C PRO A 28 -20.48 25.39 -9.24
N GLN A 29 -20.59 24.51 -8.23
CA GLN A 29 -20.52 24.87 -6.81
C GLN A 29 -19.07 24.96 -6.31
N CYS A 30 -18.33 23.85 -6.24
CA CYS A 30 -16.97 23.82 -5.69
C CYS A 30 -15.86 24.12 -6.72
N LYS A 31 -16.19 24.25 -8.00
CA LYS A 31 -15.25 24.47 -9.11
C LYS A 31 -14.24 23.34 -9.36
N CYS A 32 -14.25 22.26 -8.58
CA CYS A 32 -13.48 21.04 -8.85
C CYS A 32 -13.92 20.40 -10.18
N SER A 33 -12.95 19.87 -10.91
CA SER A 33 -13.18 19.14 -12.16
C SER A 33 -13.07 17.65 -11.93
N PHE A 34 -13.95 16.86 -12.54
CA PHE A 34 -13.95 15.40 -12.44
C PHE A 34 -14.36 14.76 -13.78
N CYS A 35 -13.98 13.51 -13.98
CA CYS A 35 -14.33 12.76 -15.18
C CYS A 35 -15.82 12.36 -15.15
N ARG A 36 -16.54 12.64 -16.24
CA ARG A 36 -17.96 12.29 -16.40
C ARG A 36 -18.23 10.79 -16.24
N ASN A 37 -17.31 9.96 -16.71
CA ASN A 37 -17.50 8.51 -16.78
C ASN A 37 -16.98 7.81 -15.52
N CYS A 38 -15.69 7.92 -15.21
CA CYS A 38 -15.09 7.23 -14.06
C CYS A 38 -15.26 7.96 -12.72
N LYS A 39 -15.79 9.19 -12.72
CA LYS A 39 -16.07 10.01 -11.53
C LYS A 39 -14.84 10.41 -10.70
N ARG A 40 -13.63 10.10 -11.16
CA ARG A 40 -12.35 10.52 -10.54
C ARG A 40 -12.11 12.01 -10.75
N LEU A 41 -11.31 12.62 -9.87
CA LEU A 41 -10.82 13.99 -10.05
C LEU A 41 -10.12 14.09 -11.42
N TRP A 42 -10.35 15.20 -12.12
CA TRP A 42 -9.80 15.41 -13.45
C TRP A 42 -8.35 15.85 -13.36
N GLU A 43 -7.47 15.15 -14.07
CA GLU A 43 -6.05 15.49 -14.25
C GLU A 43 -5.78 15.64 -15.76
N GLU A 44 -4.81 16.45 -16.16
CA GLU A 44 -4.55 16.73 -17.59
C GLU A 44 -4.16 15.47 -18.37
N GLN A 45 -3.47 14.54 -17.71
CA GLN A 45 -3.10 13.24 -18.25
C GLN A 45 -4.32 12.40 -18.65
N HIS A 46 -5.48 12.61 -18.00
CA HIS A 46 -6.72 11.93 -18.38
C HIS A 46 -7.25 12.40 -19.75
N ARG A 47 -6.89 13.61 -20.22
CA ARG A 47 -7.42 14.17 -21.49
C ARG A 47 -7.20 13.24 -22.69
N ASN A 48 -6.06 12.56 -22.73
CA ASN A 48 -5.64 11.73 -23.87
C ASN A 48 -5.69 10.22 -23.56
N LEU A 49 -6.28 9.83 -22.44
CA LEU A 49 -6.34 8.45 -21.98
C LEU A 49 -7.80 8.01 -21.79
N SER A 50 -8.06 6.72 -22.05
CA SER A 50 -9.32 6.12 -21.60
C SER A 50 -9.41 6.13 -20.07
N CYS A 51 -10.60 5.94 -19.52
CA CYS A 51 -10.75 5.84 -18.05
C CYS A 51 -9.93 4.68 -17.46
N GLU A 52 -9.80 3.59 -18.21
CA GLU A 52 -9.02 2.42 -17.82
C GLU A 52 -7.51 2.71 -17.91
N ASP A 53 -7.05 3.30 -19.01
CA ASP A 53 -5.63 3.66 -19.18
C ASP A 53 -5.19 4.71 -18.17
N PHE A 54 -6.03 5.70 -17.87
CA PHE A 54 -5.75 6.67 -16.82
C PHE A 54 -5.64 6.00 -15.44
N GLN A 55 -6.51 5.03 -15.14
CA GLN A 55 -6.42 4.27 -13.90
C GLN A 55 -5.15 3.41 -13.83
N ASN A 56 -4.74 2.79 -14.94
CA ASN A 56 -3.48 2.05 -15.03
C ASN A 56 -2.28 2.97 -14.83
N TRP A 57 -2.27 4.09 -15.54
CA TRP A 57 -1.25 5.12 -15.41
C TRP A 57 -1.13 5.64 -13.98
N LYS A 58 -2.25 5.91 -13.29
CA LYS A 58 -2.23 6.29 -11.87
C LYS A 58 -1.60 5.20 -11.01
N ARG A 59 -1.90 3.92 -11.22
CA ARG A 59 -1.26 2.83 -10.45
C ARG A 59 0.25 2.78 -10.63
N GLU A 60 0.72 3.05 -11.85
CA GLU A 60 2.14 3.01 -12.17
C GLU A 60 2.90 4.25 -11.68
N ASN A 61 2.25 5.42 -11.67
CA ASN A 61 2.91 6.72 -11.46
C ASN A 61 2.59 7.38 -10.11
N ASP A 62 1.62 6.86 -9.34
CA ASP A 62 1.29 7.37 -8.02
C ASP A 62 2.29 6.83 -6.99
N ALA A 63 3.17 7.72 -6.54
CA ALA A 63 4.21 7.39 -5.56
C ALA A 63 3.63 6.89 -4.22
N GLU A 64 2.44 7.34 -3.81
CA GLU A 64 1.77 6.84 -2.61
C GLU A 64 1.21 5.44 -2.83
N TYR A 65 0.66 5.16 -4.02
CA TYR A 65 0.20 3.81 -4.37
C TYR A 65 1.37 2.81 -4.46
N GLN A 66 2.51 3.21 -5.03
CA GLN A 66 3.73 2.41 -5.04
C GLN A 66 4.26 2.16 -3.62
N ALA A 67 4.25 3.19 -2.76
CA ALA A 67 4.64 3.05 -1.36
C ALA A 67 3.69 2.15 -0.57
N GLN A 68 2.38 2.23 -0.80
CA GLN A 68 1.39 1.34 -0.21
C GLN A 68 1.55 -0.11 -0.70
N GLY A 69 1.81 -0.32 -1.99
CA GLY A 69 2.09 -1.65 -2.54
C GLY A 69 3.30 -2.29 -1.87
N LEU A 70 4.38 -1.53 -1.66
CA LEU A 70 5.54 -1.99 -0.92
C LEU A 70 5.21 -2.28 0.55
N ALA A 71 4.47 -1.40 1.23
CA ALA A 71 4.09 -1.59 2.63
C ALA A 71 3.24 -2.86 2.84
N VAL A 72 2.25 -3.11 1.96
CA VAL A 72 1.42 -4.33 1.96
C VAL A 72 2.29 -5.56 1.70
N TYR A 73 3.14 -5.51 0.67
CA TYR A 73 4.06 -6.61 0.37
C TYR A 73 4.97 -6.95 1.56
N LEU A 74 5.50 -5.93 2.24
CA LEU A 74 6.33 -6.09 3.43
C LEU A 74 5.54 -6.63 4.63
N GLN A 75 4.25 -6.30 4.76
CA GLN A 75 3.40 -6.89 5.81
C GLN A 75 3.17 -8.39 5.57
N GLU A 76 2.93 -8.79 4.31
CA GLU A 76 2.67 -10.19 3.96
C GLU A 76 3.94 -11.04 3.92
N ASN A 77 5.04 -10.49 3.41
CA ASN A 77 6.31 -11.20 3.16
C ASN A 77 7.43 -10.83 4.16
N GLY A 78 7.07 -10.08 5.20
CA GLY A 78 7.96 -9.61 6.23
C GLY A 78 8.59 -10.71 7.06
N ILE A 79 9.35 -10.30 8.07
CA ILE A 79 10.06 -11.23 8.96
C ILE A 79 9.14 -11.53 10.14
N THR A 80 8.86 -12.80 10.40
CA THR A 80 8.12 -13.23 11.59
C THR A 80 9.06 -13.91 12.58
N CYS A 81 9.06 -13.47 13.85
CA CYS A 81 9.88 -14.12 14.86
C CYS A 81 9.42 -15.58 15.08
N PRO A 82 10.30 -16.59 14.94
CA PRO A 82 9.91 -17.98 15.13
C PRO A 82 9.52 -18.29 16.58
N HIS A 83 10.04 -17.51 17.54
CA HIS A 83 9.79 -17.67 18.97
C HIS A 83 8.48 -17.02 19.44
N CYS A 84 8.31 -15.70 19.26
CA CYS A 84 7.14 -14.98 19.80
C CYS A 84 6.06 -14.62 18.76
N LYS A 85 6.27 -14.96 17.49
CA LYS A 85 5.34 -14.69 16.36
C LYS A 85 5.07 -13.20 16.07
N PHE A 86 5.84 -12.29 16.66
CA PHE A 86 5.78 -10.88 16.29
C PHE A 86 6.26 -10.68 14.85
N SER A 87 5.49 -9.95 14.05
CA SER A 87 5.75 -9.71 12.63
C SER A 87 6.33 -8.32 12.39
N TYR A 88 7.35 -8.27 11.54
CA TYR A 88 8.01 -7.04 11.09
C TYR A 88 7.71 -6.82 9.61
N ALA A 89 7.15 -5.65 9.28
CA ALA A 89 7.01 -5.20 7.89
C ALA A 89 8.36 -4.69 7.34
N LEU A 90 9.36 -5.57 7.29
CA LEU A 90 10.73 -5.27 6.87
C LEU A 90 11.20 -6.27 5.83
N ALA A 91 11.93 -5.78 4.82
CA ALA A 91 12.60 -6.64 3.85
C ALA A 91 13.74 -7.41 4.56
N ARG A 92 14.09 -8.59 4.04
CA ARG A 92 15.15 -9.43 4.63
C ARG A 92 16.56 -8.82 4.53
N GLY A 93 16.73 -7.78 3.71
CA GLY A 93 17.99 -7.05 3.56
C GLY A 93 19.17 -7.94 3.15
N GLY A 94 20.40 -7.42 3.31
CA GLY A 94 21.64 -8.19 3.06
C GLY A 94 22.18 -8.93 4.28
N CYS A 95 21.82 -8.50 5.49
CA CYS A 95 22.24 -9.16 6.74
C CYS A 95 21.15 -10.13 7.21
N MET A 96 21.48 -11.42 7.26
CA MET A 96 20.53 -12.47 7.65
C MET A 96 20.38 -12.63 9.17
N HIS A 97 21.27 -12.06 9.99
CA HIS A 97 21.19 -12.15 11.44
C HIS A 97 20.18 -11.14 11.99
N PHE A 98 19.06 -11.66 12.49
CA PHE A 98 17.96 -10.85 13.04
C PHE A 98 17.83 -11.06 14.55
N ILE A 99 17.61 -9.98 15.30
CA ILE A 99 17.36 -9.99 16.74
C ILE A 99 15.95 -9.44 16.99
N CYS A 100 15.06 -10.26 17.52
CA CYS A 100 13.69 -9.82 17.81
C CYS A 100 13.69 -8.73 18.90
N SER A 101 13.05 -7.60 18.62
CA SER A 101 12.86 -6.50 19.58
C SER A 101 11.98 -6.88 20.77
N GLN A 102 11.06 -7.84 20.61
CA GLN A 102 10.12 -8.24 21.66
C GLN A 102 10.70 -9.29 22.62
N CYS A 103 11.35 -10.33 22.09
CA CYS A 103 11.82 -11.47 22.90
C CYS A 103 13.34 -11.66 22.88
N ARG A 104 14.10 -10.81 22.17
CA ARG A 104 15.56 -10.87 22.02
C ARG A 104 16.09 -12.16 21.38
N HIS A 105 15.20 -13.02 20.86
CA HIS A 105 15.59 -14.22 20.12
C HIS A 105 16.40 -13.85 18.87
N GLN A 106 17.52 -14.52 18.67
CA GLN A 106 18.41 -14.31 17.54
C GLN A 106 18.21 -15.44 16.52
N PHE A 107 17.88 -15.09 15.28
CA PHE A 107 17.55 -16.06 14.24
C PHE A 107 17.88 -15.54 12.83
N CYS A 108 17.92 -16.45 11.86
CA CYS A 108 18.12 -16.12 10.45
C CYS A 108 16.83 -15.59 9.81
N SER A 109 16.83 -14.39 9.23
CA SER A 109 15.65 -13.82 8.55
C SER A 109 15.24 -14.57 7.27
N GLY A 110 16.12 -15.41 6.71
CA GLY A 110 15.87 -16.23 5.53
C GLY A 110 15.30 -17.62 5.83
N CYS A 111 15.94 -18.38 6.73
CA CYS A 111 15.56 -19.77 7.05
C CYS A 111 14.95 -19.96 8.44
N TYR A 112 14.85 -18.90 9.25
CA TYR A 112 14.27 -18.91 10.60
C TYR A 112 14.96 -19.81 11.65
N ASN A 113 16.12 -20.37 11.33
CA ASN A 113 16.93 -21.11 12.30
C ASN A 113 17.52 -20.17 13.37
N THR A 114 17.60 -20.66 14.60
CA THR A 114 18.17 -19.95 15.75
C THR A 114 19.68 -19.79 15.61
N PHE A 115 20.19 -18.60 15.94
CA PHE A 115 21.62 -18.39 16.15
C PHE A 115 22.00 -18.79 17.56
N HIS A 116 22.89 -19.77 17.69
CA HIS A 116 23.46 -20.16 18.96
C HIS A 116 24.72 -19.31 19.25
N PRO A 117 24.78 -18.59 20.38
CA PRO A 117 26.02 -17.95 20.79
C PRO A 117 27.09 -19.02 21.05
N LYS A 118 28.36 -18.69 20.79
CA LYS A 118 29.49 -19.61 21.02
C LYS A 118 29.55 -20.02 22.49
N ASN A 119 29.34 -21.31 22.75
CA ASN A 119 29.74 -22.09 23.94
C ASN A 119 29.80 -21.30 25.27
N VAL A 120 28.68 -21.21 25.99
CA VAL A 120 28.76 -21.32 27.45
C VAL A 120 28.88 -22.81 27.73
N VAL A 121 30.11 -23.29 27.92
CA VAL A 121 30.38 -24.65 28.36
C VAL A 121 29.71 -24.80 29.72
N LEU A 122 28.58 -25.52 29.78
CA LEU A 122 28.02 -26.00 31.03
C LEU A 122 29.02 -27.04 31.56
N PHE A 123 29.92 -26.62 32.46
CA PHE A 123 30.66 -27.57 33.28
C PHE A 123 29.61 -28.47 33.97
N PRO A 124 29.66 -29.80 33.81
CA PRO A 124 28.87 -30.65 34.66
C PRO A 124 29.44 -30.49 36.07
N VAL A 125 28.64 -29.93 36.98
CA VAL A 125 28.91 -30.02 38.41
C VAL A 125 28.76 -31.51 38.76
N LEU A 126 29.86 -32.26 38.68
CA LEU A 126 29.96 -33.58 39.30
C LEU A 126 29.83 -33.36 40.80
N THR A 127 28.64 -33.63 41.31
CA THR A 127 28.41 -33.85 42.73
C THR A 127 28.50 -35.36 42.95
N LEU A 128 29.31 -35.73 43.95
CA LEU A 128 29.66 -37.07 44.45
C LEU A 128 30.92 -37.69 43.84
#